data_AF-A0A955TCC9-F1
#
_entry.id   AF-A0A955TCC9-F1
#
_cell.length_a   1.000
_cell.length_b   1.000
_cell.length_c   1.000
_cell.angle_alpha   90.00
_cell.angle_beta   90.00
_cell.angle_gamma   90.00
#
_symmetry.space_group_name_H-M   'P 1'
#
loop_
_entity.id
_entity.type
_entity.pdbx_description
1 polymer ?
#
loop_
_entity_poly.entity_id
_entity_poly.type
_entity_poly.pdbx_seq_one_letter_code
_entity_poly.pdbx_strand_id
1 'polypeptide(L)'
;SARAEDTKQEEAKQEAVGLPHCPVHSDHTVNFRIYSDTADGRVFFCCEGCKGAFDKEPEKYSEGVNKQREELGKLEKVQIKCPVTGKPIDPGVWFEYKGEKLAFYDGFACGDFLKDDQPYISNLKDCYTYQSKCPVSGKPINVFKHFTTEDGLTVYFCCGNCCAAFANDPGKYADALKEMGYPIDVPAKQGGDAEKPAADEKPEAKEAPKDQVAKFEGLPPCAVNPGSKVDFTKFFLTEDGPVYFCCGNCCAEFAKDPAKYAEGVEKQRAHLATLDKIQVSCPVSGKPVDPNVTKEFDGQTIAFCCTNCCAEYSKDPAKFAKELVGSFTYQTLCPVSDKPIDPTVSFELAAGQKVYFCCGNCCAEFAKDPAKYADKVKEQGYKFDFEAKKEVAKAEAPAPEEK
;
A
#
# COMPACT_ATOMS: atom_id res chain seq x y z
N SER A 1 14.50 51.45 32.04
CA SER A 1 15.49 50.39 32.30
C SER A 1 14.82 49.03 32.25
N ALA A 2 15.22 48.27 31.23
CA ALA A 2 15.31 46.81 31.18
C ALA A 2 14.12 45.97 31.68
N ARG A 3 13.21 45.62 30.76
CA ARG A 3 12.61 44.26 30.59
C ARG A 3 11.46 44.34 29.58
N ALA A 4 11.74 44.18 28.30
CA ALA A 4 10.73 43.76 27.31
C ALA A 4 11.32 43.47 25.91
N GLU A 5 12.57 43.05 25.77
CA GLU A 5 13.10 42.63 24.46
C GLU A 5 14.11 41.53 24.71
N ASP A 6 13.66 40.27 24.62
CA ASP A 6 14.46 39.08 24.24
C ASP A 6 13.60 37.83 24.44
N THR A 7 12.61 37.65 23.57
CA THR A 7 12.07 36.32 23.27
C THR A 7 11.63 36.31 21.82
N LYS A 8 12.57 36.68 20.94
CA LYS A 8 12.41 36.53 19.51
C LYS A 8 12.77 35.07 19.20
N GLN A 9 11.74 34.25 19.09
CA GLN A 9 11.63 33.10 18.19
C GLN A 9 12.96 32.64 17.56
N GLU A 10 13.64 31.69 18.20
CA GLU A 10 14.40 30.68 17.47
C GLU A 10 13.39 29.71 16.86
N GLU A 11 12.68 30.17 15.83
CA GLU A 11 12.21 29.26 14.79
C GLU A 11 13.47 28.79 14.07
N ALA A 12 13.94 27.59 14.42
CA ALA A 12 14.96 26.88 13.66
C ALA A 12 14.46 26.80 12.20
N LYS A 13 14.95 27.72 11.38
CA LYS A 13 14.81 27.73 9.94
C LYS A 13 15.50 26.45 9.46
N GLN A 14 14.74 25.34 9.37
CA GLN A 14 15.23 24.12 8.75
C GLN A 14 15.62 24.50 7.33
N GLU A 15 16.92 24.59 7.08
CA GLU A 15 17.44 24.73 5.72
C GLU A 15 16.89 23.58 4.89
N ALA A 16 16.30 23.91 3.75
CA ALA A 16 15.79 22.90 2.83
C ALA A 16 16.97 22.00 2.42
N VAL A 17 16.88 20.70 2.75
CA VAL A 17 17.89 19.73 2.36
C VAL A 17 17.90 19.66 0.83
N GLY A 18 18.96 20.19 0.21
CA GLY A 18 19.13 20.20 -1.23
C GLY A 18 19.46 18.81 -1.79
N LEU A 19 19.41 18.68 -3.13
CA LEU A 19 19.80 17.45 -3.79
C LEU A 19 21.28 17.13 -3.52
N PRO A 20 21.65 15.85 -3.34
CA PRO A 20 23.02 15.43 -3.19
C PRO A 20 23.86 15.78 -4.42
N HIS A 21 25.16 15.95 -4.22
CA HIS A 21 26.11 16.24 -5.28
C HIS A 21 26.60 14.96 -5.95
N CYS A 22 26.98 15.09 -7.22
CA CYS A 22 27.62 14.03 -7.98
C CYS A 22 29.06 13.78 -7.46
N PRO A 23 29.48 12.52 -7.22
CA PRO A 23 30.82 12.21 -6.71
C PRO A 23 31.95 12.53 -7.71
N VAL A 24 31.62 12.61 -8.99
CA VAL A 24 32.56 12.85 -10.09
C VAL A 24 32.65 14.34 -10.43
N HIS A 25 31.56 15.10 -10.24
CA HIS A 25 31.49 16.54 -10.45
C HIS A 25 30.68 17.19 -9.33
N SER A 26 31.39 17.67 -8.30
CA SER A 26 30.78 18.19 -7.08
C SER A 26 29.90 19.43 -7.27
N ASP A 27 30.01 20.13 -8.39
CA ASP A 27 29.21 21.32 -8.70
C ASP A 27 27.82 20.96 -9.27
N HIS A 28 27.60 19.68 -9.60
CA HIS A 28 26.35 19.21 -10.18
C HIS A 28 25.59 18.34 -9.17
N THR A 29 24.27 18.48 -9.14
CA THR A 29 23.39 17.63 -8.34
C THR A 29 23.09 16.31 -9.05
N VAL A 30 22.72 15.29 -8.28
CA VAL A 30 22.43 13.96 -8.80
C VAL A 30 21.13 13.90 -9.61
N ASN A 31 21.12 12.98 -10.58
CA ASN A 31 19.91 12.40 -11.13
C ASN A 31 19.72 11.03 -10.48
N PHE A 32 18.65 10.83 -9.70
CA PHE A 32 18.41 9.56 -9.00
C PHE A 32 18.15 8.38 -9.95
N ARG A 33 17.94 8.65 -11.25
CA ARG A 33 17.80 7.63 -12.30
C ARG A 33 19.14 7.07 -12.76
N ILE A 34 20.25 7.74 -12.48
CA ILE A 34 21.59 7.36 -12.95
C ILE A 34 22.42 6.94 -11.76
N TYR A 35 22.68 5.64 -11.65
CA TYR A 35 23.37 5.08 -10.50
C TYR A 35 24.17 3.83 -10.82
N SER A 36 25.10 3.51 -9.93
CA SER A 36 25.82 2.23 -9.87
C SER A 36 25.66 1.63 -8.48
N ASP A 37 25.41 0.33 -8.42
CA ASP A 37 25.33 -0.40 -7.16
C ASP A 37 26.74 -0.87 -6.75
N THR A 38 27.16 -0.52 -5.53
CA THR A 38 28.43 -0.97 -4.92
C THR A 38 28.15 -1.87 -3.72
N ALA A 39 29.18 -2.52 -3.18
CA ALA A 39 29.07 -3.33 -1.97
C ALA A 39 28.52 -2.53 -0.76
N ASP A 40 28.82 -1.23 -0.73
CA ASP A 40 28.44 -0.30 0.34
C ASP A 40 27.15 0.47 0.02
N GLY A 41 26.46 0.13 -1.06
CA GLY A 41 25.20 0.76 -1.48
C GLY A 41 25.28 1.51 -2.81
N ARG A 42 24.18 2.18 -3.14
CA ARG A 42 23.97 2.85 -4.42
C ARG A 42 24.66 4.22 -4.46
N VAL A 43 25.36 4.48 -5.55
CA VAL A 43 26.01 5.77 -5.84
C VAL A 43 25.31 6.41 -7.02
N PHE A 44 24.88 7.67 -6.88
CA PHE A 44 24.10 8.39 -7.89
C PHE A 44 24.95 9.41 -8.64
N PHE A 45 24.61 9.70 -9.90
CA PHE A 45 25.39 10.56 -10.77
C PHE A 45 24.52 11.62 -11.45
N CYS A 46 25.13 12.74 -11.84
CA CYS A 46 24.43 13.77 -12.60
C CYS A 46 24.20 13.35 -14.07
N CYS A 47 25.03 12.47 -14.63
CA CYS A 47 24.93 12.01 -16.02
C CYS A 47 25.61 10.64 -16.24
N GLU A 48 25.29 9.99 -17.36
CA GLU A 48 25.90 8.72 -17.79
C GLU A 48 27.43 8.82 -17.97
N GLY A 49 27.94 10.00 -18.33
CA GLY A 49 29.39 10.23 -18.41
C GLY A 49 30.09 10.13 -17.06
N CYS A 50 29.47 10.68 -16.00
CA CYS A 50 29.97 10.56 -14.64
C CYS A 50 29.89 9.12 -14.15
N LYS A 51 28.75 8.46 -14.39
CA LYS A 51 28.59 7.03 -14.10
C LYS A 51 29.70 6.21 -14.77
N GLY A 52 29.94 6.42 -16.06
CA GLY A 52 30.97 5.70 -16.80
C GLY A 52 32.40 6.02 -16.36
N ALA A 53 32.68 7.23 -15.87
CA ALA A 53 33.96 7.56 -15.27
C ALA A 53 34.16 6.85 -13.91
N PHE A 54 33.13 6.85 -13.07
CA PHE A 54 33.12 6.14 -11.79
C PHE A 54 33.28 4.63 -11.98
N ASP A 55 32.52 4.01 -12.87
CA ASP A 55 32.54 2.57 -13.11
C ASP A 55 33.92 2.07 -13.58
N LYS A 56 34.72 2.93 -14.23
CA LYS A 56 36.09 2.60 -14.64
C LYS A 56 37.09 2.66 -13.48
N GLU A 57 36.95 3.66 -12.61
CA GLU A 57 37.95 3.96 -11.57
C GLU A 57 37.28 4.42 -10.26
N PRO A 58 36.49 3.54 -9.59
CA PRO A 58 35.63 3.95 -8.47
C PRO A 58 36.42 4.44 -7.25
N GLU A 59 37.61 3.89 -7.02
CA GLU A 59 38.48 4.26 -5.89
C GLU A 59 38.90 5.75 -5.93
N LYS A 60 38.99 6.35 -7.11
CA LYS A 60 39.34 7.78 -7.28
C LYS A 60 38.30 8.73 -6.71
N TYR A 61 37.05 8.28 -6.59
CA TYR A 61 35.92 9.10 -6.21
C TYR A 61 35.43 8.83 -4.78
N SER A 62 36.23 8.13 -3.96
CA SER A 62 35.88 7.74 -2.59
C SER A 62 35.46 8.92 -1.71
N GLU A 63 36.16 10.05 -1.78
CA GLU A 63 35.80 11.27 -1.03
C GLU A 63 34.43 11.81 -1.47
N GLY A 64 34.19 11.90 -2.78
CA GLY A 64 32.90 12.33 -3.33
C GLY A 64 31.76 11.37 -2.97
N VAL A 65 32.03 10.06 -2.96
CA VAL A 65 31.07 9.04 -2.55
C VAL A 65 30.71 9.19 -1.08
N ASN A 66 31.69 9.38 -0.20
CA ASN A 66 31.45 9.57 1.23
C ASN A 66 30.60 10.84 1.47
N LYS A 67 30.93 11.94 0.81
CA LYS A 67 30.15 13.18 0.89
C LYS A 67 28.71 12.97 0.40
N GLN A 68 28.51 12.30 -0.73
CA GLN A 68 27.17 11.98 -1.22
C GLN A 68 26.38 11.13 -0.22
N ARG A 69 27.02 10.13 0.42
CA ARG A 69 26.36 9.29 1.42
C ARG A 69 25.88 10.10 2.64
N GLU A 70 26.68 11.05 3.10
CA GLU A 70 26.29 11.97 4.17
C GLU A 70 25.10 12.85 3.77
N GLU A 71 25.06 13.32 2.52
CA GLU A 71 23.94 14.11 1.97
C GLU A 71 22.67 13.26 1.81
N LEU A 72 22.80 12.04 1.29
CA LEU A 72 21.70 11.07 1.18
C LEU A 72 21.12 10.71 2.55
N GLY A 73 21.96 10.60 3.58
CA GLY A 73 21.53 10.33 4.96
C GLY A 73 20.65 11.43 5.57
N LYS A 74 20.62 12.62 4.97
CA LYS A 74 19.76 13.74 5.39
C LYS A 74 18.42 13.77 4.67
N LEU A 75 18.25 12.97 3.61
CA LEU A 75 17.02 12.92 2.84
C LEU A 75 16.01 11.92 3.42
N GLU A 76 14.73 12.25 3.28
CA GLU A 76 13.65 11.32 3.53
C GLU A 76 13.60 10.28 2.40
N LYS A 77 13.75 8.99 2.76
CA LYS A 77 13.50 7.86 1.86
C LYS A 77 12.12 7.28 2.15
N VAL A 78 11.35 6.99 1.10
CA VAL A 78 10.02 6.39 1.22
C VAL A 78 10.04 5.00 0.64
N GLN A 79 9.57 4.01 1.41
CA GLN A 79 9.40 2.66 0.88
C GLN A 79 8.19 2.62 -0.07
N ILE A 80 8.43 2.15 -1.28
CA ILE A 80 7.45 2.06 -2.37
C ILE A 80 7.12 0.62 -2.73
N LYS A 81 8.05 -0.33 -2.54
CA LYS A 81 7.84 -1.73 -2.91
C LYS A 81 8.11 -2.68 -1.76
N CYS A 82 7.39 -3.80 -1.80
CA CYS A 82 7.59 -4.91 -0.89
C CYS A 82 8.84 -5.69 -1.31
N PRO A 83 9.79 -5.97 -0.40
CA PRO A 83 11.01 -6.69 -0.74
C PRO A 83 10.79 -8.16 -1.13
N VAL A 84 9.64 -8.73 -0.74
CA VAL A 84 9.27 -10.12 -1.08
C VAL A 84 8.58 -10.22 -2.43
N THR A 85 7.59 -9.35 -2.68
CA THR A 85 6.73 -9.49 -3.87
C THR A 85 7.08 -8.52 -5.00
N GLY A 86 7.86 -7.47 -4.74
CA GLY A 86 8.11 -6.36 -5.66
C GLY A 86 6.90 -5.46 -5.93
N LYS A 87 5.72 -5.78 -5.37
CA LYS A 87 4.48 -4.99 -5.51
C LYS A 87 4.49 -3.76 -4.59
N PRO A 88 3.62 -2.76 -4.83
CA PRO A 88 3.47 -1.60 -3.94
C PRO A 88 3.22 -2.03 -2.48
N ILE A 89 3.81 -1.34 -1.51
CA ILE A 89 3.58 -1.68 -0.08
C ILE A 89 2.23 -1.19 0.41
N ASP A 90 1.59 -1.97 1.30
CA ASP A 90 0.56 -1.49 2.21
C ASP A 90 1.26 -0.88 3.45
N PRO A 91 1.15 0.44 3.69
CA PRO A 91 1.81 1.09 4.83
C PRO A 91 1.32 0.60 6.20
N GLY A 92 0.16 -0.06 6.25
CA GLY A 92 -0.48 -0.66 7.42
C GLY A 92 0.03 -2.07 7.73
N VAL A 93 0.69 -2.74 6.79
CA VAL A 93 1.37 -4.03 7.04
C VAL A 93 2.86 -3.79 7.14
N TRP A 94 3.38 -3.76 8.36
CA TRP A 94 4.78 -3.46 8.61
C TRP A 94 5.29 -4.12 9.89
N PHE A 95 6.61 -4.23 9.99
CA PHE A 95 7.31 -4.56 11.21
C PHE A 95 8.60 -3.74 11.34
N GLU A 96 9.20 -3.72 12.52
CA GLU A 96 10.48 -3.05 12.75
C GLU A 96 11.65 -3.98 12.40
N TYR A 97 12.41 -3.64 11.35
CA TYR A 97 13.58 -4.37 10.90
C TYR A 97 14.83 -3.51 11.08
N LYS A 98 15.79 -3.97 11.89
CA LYS A 98 17.06 -3.26 12.15
C LYS A 98 16.87 -1.80 12.59
N GLY A 99 15.82 -1.52 13.37
CA GLY A 99 15.50 -0.19 13.88
C GLY A 99 14.75 0.71 12.90
N GLU A 100 14.35 0.22 11.74
CA GLU A 100 13.54 0.96 10.75
C GLU A 100 12.20 0.27 10.48
N LYS A 101 11.17 1.05 10.14
CA LYS A 101 9.89 0.52 9.68
C LYS A 101 10.07 -0.10 8.29
N LEU A 102 9.78 -1.40 8.16
CA LEU A 102 9.73 -2.11 6.88
C LEU A 102 8.29 -2.58 6.62
N ALA A 103 7.71 -2.10 5.53
CA ALA A 103 6.36 -2.38 5.10
C ALA A 103 6.30 -3.46 4.00
N PHE A 104 5.14 -4.10 3.88
CA PHE A 104 4.92 -5.25 3.00
C PHE A 104 3.65 -5.06 2.18
N TYR A 105 3.55 -5.80 1.08
CA TYR A 105 2.34 -5.82 0.26
C TYR A 105 1.14 -6.37 1.06
N ASP A 106 1.39 -7.40 1.87
CA ASP A 106 0.39 -8.06 2.71
C ASP A 106 1.06 -8.81 3.88
N GLY A 107 0.25 -9.41 4.74
CA GLY A 107 0.73 -10.20 5.89
C GLY A 107 1.50 -11.45 5.48
N PHE A 108 1.26 -12.00 4.28
CA PHE A 108 1.98 -13.17 3.77
C PHE A 108 3.42 -12.81 3.45
N ALA A 109 3.63 -11.72 2.72
CA ALA A 109 4.94 -11.19 2.40
C ALA A 109 5.72 -10.78 3.66
N CYS A 110 5.03 -10.20 4.64
CA CYS A 110 5.63 -9.91 5.95
C CYS A 110 6.10 -11.21 6.64
N GLY A 111 5.25 -12.24 6.67
CA GLY A 111 5.59 -13.54 7.25
C GLY A 111 6.73 -14.25 6.53
N ASP A 112 6.74 -14.26 5.20
CA ASP A 112 7.80 -14.86 4.39
C ASP A 112 9.15 -14.19 4.66
N PHE A 113 9.20 -12.85 4.76
CA PHE A 113 10.41 -12.10 5.10
C PHE A 113 10.89 -12.38 6.53
N LEU A 114 9.97 -12.46 7.49
CA LEU A 114 10.30 -12.71 8.89
C LEU A 114 10.79 -14.15 9.13
N LYS A 115 10.34 -15.11 8.31
CA LYS A 115 10.75 -16.51 8.38
C LYS A 115 12.18 -16.71 7.87
N ASP A 116 12.51 -16.08 6.74
CA ASP A 116 13.86 -16.10 6.15
C ASP A 116 14.05 -14.81 5.34
N ASP A 117 14.85 -13.88 5.87
CA ASP A 117 15.07 -12.58 5.23
C ASP A 117 16.16 -12.63 4.15
N GLN A 118 17.04 -13.65 4.17
CA GLN A 118 18.21 -13.74 3.30
C GLN A 118 17.90 -13.64 1.81
N PRO A 119 16.82 -14.26 1.28
CA PRO A 119 16.46 -14.16 -0.14
C PRO A 119 16.03 -12.74 -0.56
N TYR A 120 15.65 -11.88 0.39
CA TYR A 120 14.99 -10.61 0.14
C TYR A 120 15.83 -9.39 0.49
N ILE A 121 16.90 -9.55 1.29
CA ILE A 121 17.76 -8.43 1.70
C ILE A 121 18.30 -7.66 0.49
N SER A 122 18.71 -8.36 -0.58
CA SER A 122 19.22 -7.71 -1.78
C SER A 122 18.17 -6.86 -2.49
N ASN A 123 16.87 -7.14 -2.31
CA ASN A 123 15.78 -6.41 -2.93
C ASN A 123 15.48 -5.08 -2.22
N LEU A 124 15.94 -4.92 -0.98
CA LEU A 124 15.68 -3.70 -0.18
C LEU A 124 16.18 -2.44 -0.88
N LYS A 125 17.31 -2.51 -1.60
CA LYS A 125 17.85 -1.35 -2.35
C LYS A 125 16.90 -0.83 -3.43
N ASP A 126 15.99 -1.66 -3.92
CA ASP A 126 15.01 -1.32 -4.98
C ASP A 126 13.62 -1.02 -4.41
N CYS A 127 13.47 -1.10 -3.09
CA CYS A 127 12.21 -0.87 -2.40
C CYS A 127 11.94 0.58 -2.06
N TYR A 128 12.90 1.48 -2.25
CA TYR A 128 12.81 2.87 -1.79
C TYR A 128 12.96 3.88 -2.93
N THR A 129 12.37 5.06 -2.72
CA THR A 129 12.56 6.26 -3.53
C THR A 129 12.91 7.43 -2.64
N TYR A 130 13.65 8.41 -3.18
CA TYR A 130 13.84 9.73 -2.55
C TYR A 130 12.76 10.73 -2.96
N GLN A 131 11.82 10.33 -3.82
CA GLN A 131 10.63 11.12 -4.07
C GLN A 131 9.72 11.05 -2.84
N SER A 132 9.79 12.05 -1.94
CA SER A 132 8.89 12.11 -0.78
C SER A 132 7.65 13.00 -1.01
N LYS A 133 7.67 13.83 -2.06
CA LYS A 133 6.60 14.80 -2.37
C LYS A 133 6.03 14.62 -3.77
N CYS A 134 4.77 14.99 -3.92
CA CYS A 134 4.02 14.99 -5.16
C CYS A 134 4.51 16.15 -6.06
N PRO A 135 4.89 15.91 -7.33
CA PRO A 135 5.39 16.97 -8.22
C PRO A 135 4.29 17.95 -8.64
N VAL A 136 3.02 17.57 -8.49
CA VAL A 136 1.87 18.42 -8.85
C VAL A 136 1.48 19.37 -7.73
N SER A 137 1.50 18.89 -6.47
CA SER A 137 0.94 19.63 -5.33
C SER A 137 1.94 19.95 -4.22
N GLY A 138 3.14 19.35 -4.25
CA GLY A 138 4.13 19.43 -3.18
C GLY A 138 3.78 18.65 -1.90
N LYS A 139 2.58 18.04 -1.81
CA LYS A 139 2.14 17.25 -0.66
C LYS A 139 2.86 15.88 -0.59
N PRO A 140 2.96 15.24 0.59
CA PRO A 140 3.54 13.89 0.72
C PRO A 140 2.87 12.88 -0.22
N ILE A 141 3.66 11.97 -0.78
CA ILE A 141 3.16 10.96 -1.74
C ILE A 141 2.35 9.85 -1.05
N ASN A 142 1.46 9.22 -1.82
CA ASN A 142 0.81 7.96 -1.46
C ASN A 142 1.38 6.84 -2.34
N VAL A 143 2.19 5.98 -1.73
CA VAL A 143 2.97 4.94 -2.42
C VAL A 143 2.16 3.72 -2.85
N PHE A 144 0.93 3.55 -2.34
CA PHE A 144 0.14 2.35 -2.59
C PHE A 144 -0.58 2.40 -3.95
N LYS A 145 -1.10 3.57 -4.35
CA LYS A 145 -2.08 3.65 -5.46
C LYS A 145 -1.91 4.79 -6.44
N HIS A 146 -1.16 5.83 -6.10
CA HIS A 146 -1.09 7.02 -6.94
C HIS A 146 0.29 7.14 -7.54
N PHE A 147 0.53 6.37 -8.59
CA PHE A 147 1.75 6.45 -9.37
C PHE A 147 1.46 6.17 -10.84
N THR A 148 2.32 6.70 -11.70
CA THR A 148 2.33 6.38 -13.13
C THR A 148 3.77 6.16 -13.57
N THR A 149 3.96 5.60 -14.77
CA THR A 149 5.29 5.48 -15.38
C THR A 149 5.36 6.43 -16.56
N GLU A 150 6.37 7.30 -16.57
CA GLU A 150 6.64 8.24 -17.65
C GLU A 150 8.14 8.22 -17.94
N ASP A 151 8.53 8.10 -19.21
CA ASP A 151 9.94 8.01 -19.60
C ASP A 151 10.73 6.93 -18.82
N GLY A 152 10.09 5.79 -18.49
CA GLY A 152 10.71 4.72 -17.69
C GLY A 152 10.93 5.05 -16.21
N LEU A 153 10.51 6.23 -15.74
CA LEU A 153 10.47 6.62 -14.33
C LEU A 153 9.08 6.36 -13.76
N THR A 154 9.00 5.66 -12.62
CA THR A 154 7.77 5.62 -11.82
C THR A 154 7.67 6.88 -10.97
N VAL A 155 6.65 7.70 -11.24
CA VAL A 155 6.36 8.95 -10.51
C VAL A 155 5.21 8.72 -9.55
N TYR A 156 5.38 9.11 -8.29
CA TYR A 156 4.38 8.97 -7.23
C TYR A 156 3.66 10.29 -6.94
N PHE A 157 2.41 10.22 -6.49
CA PHE A 157 1.52 11.37 -6.27
C PHE A 157 0.78 11.23 -4.96
N CYS A 158 0.28 12.35 -4.44
CA CYS A 158 -0.50 12.35 -3.19
C CYS A 158 -1.95 11.85 -3.38
N CYS A 159 -2.50 11.96 -4.59
CA CYS A 159 -3.89 11.62 -4.91
C CYS A 159 -4.10 11.29 -6.39
N GLY A 160 -5.23 10.67 -6.71
CA GLY A 160 -5.62 10.31 -8.08
C GLY A 160 -5.71 11.52 -9.01
N ASN A 161 -6.16 12.68 -8.53
CA ASN A 161 -6.26 13.90 -9.34
C ASN A 161 -4.88 14.43 -9.76
N CYS A 162 -3.89 14.36 -8.87
CA CYS A 162 -2.51 14.73 -9.21
C CYS A 162 -1.93 13.75 -10.23
N CYS A 163 -2.17 12.45 -10.04
CA CYS A 163 -1.76 11.43 -11.00
C CYS A 163 -2.39 11.66 -12.39
N ALA A 164 -3.68 11.98 -12.44
CA ALA A 164 -4.40 12.27 -13.68
C ALA A 164 -3.92 13.56 -14.35
N ALA A 165 -3.72 14.63 -13.57
CA ALA A 165 -3.20 15.90 -14.07
C ALA A 165 -1.80 15.72 -14.70
N PHE A 166 -0.94 14.95 -14.03
CA PHE A 166 0.39 14.62 -14.55
C PHE A 166 0.31 13.76 -15.81
N ALA A 167 -0.48 12.68 -15.81
CA ALA A 167 -0.63 11.80 -16.98
C ALA A 167 -1.15 12.55 -18.22
N ASN A 168 -1.93 13.62 -18.03
CA ASN A 168 -2.45 14.43 -19.12
C ASN A 168 -1.36 15.29 -19.79
N ASP A 169 -0.50 15.92 -18.97
CA ASP A 169 0.59 16.78 -19.43
C ASP A 169 1.84 16.64 -18.51
N PRO A 170 2.66 15.59 -18.71
CA PRO A 170 3.84 15.36 -17.87
C PRO A 170 4.88 16.47 -17.99
N GLY A 171 5.03 17.03 -19.20
CA GLY A 171 6.02 18.07 -19.49
C GLY A 171 5.79 19.35 -18.69
N LYS A 172 4.54 19.65 -18.31
CA LYS A 172 4.22 20.75 -17.37
C LYS A 172 4.90 20.60 -16.00
N TYR A 173 5.19 19.38 -15.58
CA TYR A 173 5.77 19.06 -14.27
C TYR A 173 7.24 18.63 -14.35
N ALA A 174 7.87 18.74 -15.52
CA ALA A 174 9.25 18.33 -15.73
C ALA A 174 10.25 19.10 -14.84
N ASP A 175 10.06 20.41 -14.68
CA ASP A 175 10.92 21.23 -13.81
C ASP A 175 10.78 20.84 -12.33
N ALA A 176 9.54 20.62 -11.85
CA ALA A 176 9.30 20.16 -10.49
C ALA A 176 9.96 18.80 -10.21
N LEU A 177 9.87 17.88 -11.17
CA LEU A 177 10.55 16.58 -11.07
C LEU A 177 12.07 16.71 -11.14
N LYS A 178 12.60 17.62 -11.97
CA LYS A 178 14.03 17.91 -12.04
C LYS A 178 14.58 18.47 -10.73
N GLU A 179 13.85 19.38 -10.08
CA GLU A 179 14.18 19.90 -8.74
C GLU A 179 14.19 18.81 -7.67
N MET A 180 13.43 17.73 -7.86
CA MET A 180 13.42 16.53 -7.01
C MET A 180 14.51 15.51 -7.38
N GLY A 181 15.31 15.75 -8.40
CA GLY A 181 16.37 14.83 -8.87
C GLY A 181 15.86 13.73 -9.81
N TYR A 182 14.68 13.91 -10.40
CA TYR A 182 14.02 12.97 -11.31
C TYR A 182 13.67 13.60 -12.66
N PRO A 183 14.62 14.20 -13.39
CA PRO A 183 14.33 14.84 -14.67
C PRO A 183 13.66 13.87 -15.65
N ILE A 184 12.72 14.38 -16.45
CA ILE A 184 12.05 13.68 -17.56
C ILE A 184 12.21 14.49 -18.85
N ASP A 185 12.39 13.81 -19.97
CA ASP A 185 12.59 14.45 -21.28
C ASP A 185 11.29 14.43 -22.10
N VAL A 186 10.22 15.00 -21.54
CA VAL A 186 8.89 15.07 -22.16
C VAL A 186 8.47 16.53 -22.40
N PRO A 187 8.19 16.95 -23.65
CA PRO A 187 7.76 18.32 -23.92
C PRO A 187 6.34 18.59 -23.39
N ALA A 188 6.10 19.80 -22.87
CA ALA A 188 4.77 20.22 -22.43
C ALA A 188 3.79 20.31 -23.60
N LYS A 189 2.55 19.84 -23.42
CA LYS A 189 1.51 19.96 -24.46
C LYS A 189 1.00 21.41 -24.51
N GLN A 190 0.97 22.01 -25.71
CA GLN A 190 0.33 23.31 -25.91
C GLN A 190 -1.20 23.14 -25.83
N GLY A 191 -1.84 24.02 -25.04
CA GLY A 191 -3.21 23.91 -24.55
C GLY A 191 -4.24 23.32 -25.51
N GLY A 192 -4.94 22.28 -25.02
CA GLY A 192 -6.17 21.74 -25.58
C GLY A 192 -7.05 21.25 -24.43
N ASP A 193 -8.34 21.58 -24.49
CA ASP A 193 -9.33 21.18 -23.49
C ASP A 193 -9.37 19.66 -23.31
N ALA A 194 -9.54 19.22 -22.07
CA ALA A 194 -9.52 17.82 -21.69
C ALA A 194 -10.65 17.04 -22.38
N GLU A 195 -10.30 16.19 -23.33
CA GLU A 195 -11.24 15.18 -23.83
C GLU A 195 -11.26 13.99 -22.86
N LYS A 196 -12.44 13.79 -22.26
CA LYS A 196 -12.76 12.74 -21.29
C LYS A 196 -12.67 11.35 -21.97
N PRO A 197 -11.85 10.41 -21.48
CA PRO A 197 -11.91 9.03 -21.96
C PRO A 197 -13.25 8.37 -21.62
N ALA A 198 -13.78 7.61 -22.57
CA ALA A 198 -15.10 6.98 -22.54
C ALA A 198 -15.24 5.98 -21.38
N ALA A 199 -16.40 6.02 -20.73
CA ALA A 199 -16.82 5.07 -19.72
C ALA A 199 -17.40 3.82 -20.41
N ASP A 200 -16.84 2.65 -20.14
CA ASP A 200 -17.45 1.38 -20.52
C ASP A 200 -18.71 1.12 -19.67
N GLU A 201 -19.81 0.79 -20.35
CA GLU A 201 -21.11 0.49 -19.77
C GLU A 201 -21.11 -0.79 -18.91
N LYS A 202 -21.79 -0.71 -17.76
CA LYS A 202 -22.05 -1.80 -16.82
C LYS A 202 -23.46 -2.39 -17.09
N PRO A 203 -23.63 -3.71 -17.24
CA PRO A 203 -24.95 -4.33 -17.15
C PRO A 203 -25.37 -4.60 -15.69
N GLU A 204 -26.67 -4.50 -15.42
CA GLU A 204 -27.31 -4.76 -14.13
C GLU A 204 -27.21 -6.23 -13.71
N ALA A 205 -26.88 -6.47 -12.43
CA ALA A 205 -26.82 -7.79 -11.82
C ALA A 205 -27.96 -7.99 -10.81
N LYS A 206 -28.56 -9.18 -10.84
CA LYS A 206 -29.62 -9.64 -9.93
C LYS A 206 -29.04 -10.21 -8.63
N GLU A 207 -29.88 -10.22 -7.60
CA GLU A 207 -29.58 -10.47 -6.19
C GLU A 207 -28.83 -11.78 -5.88
N ALA A 208 -27.83 -11.69 -4.99
CA ALA A 208 -27.15 -12.81 -4.35
C ALA A 208 -28.09 -13.60 -3.38
N PRO A 209 -27.79 -14.88 -3.07
CA PRO A 209 -28.69 -15.75 -2.34
C PRO A 209 -28.98 -15.20 -0.92
N LYS A 210 -30.25 -14.89 -0.68
CA LYS A 210 -30.79 -14.59 0.65
C LYS A 210 -31.01 -15.92 1.35
N ASP A 211 -30.32 -16.12 2.47
CA ASP A 211 -30.67 -16.99 3.61
C ASP A 211 -29.44 -17.71 4.13
N GLN A 212 -28.68 -17.00 4.97
CA GLN A 212 -27.92 -17.52 6.12
C GLN A 212 -27.12 -16.36 6.72
N VAL A 213 -27.71 -15.64 7.68
CA VAL A 213 -26.94 -14.74 8.55
C VAL A 213 -26.91 -15.41 9.92
N ALA A 214 -25.83 -16.14 10.20
CA ALA A 214 -25.58 -16.68 11.52
C ALA A 214 -25.01 -15.57 12.44
N LYS A 215 -25.24 -15.76 13.73
CA LYS A 215 -24.95 -14.84 14.82
C LYS A 215 -23.44 -14.64 14.98
N PHE A 216 -22.93 -13.41 14.86
CA PHE A 216 -21.53 -13.07 15.12
C PHE A 216 -21.20 -13.32 16.61
N GLU A 217 -20.57 -14.46 16.93
CA GLU A 217 -20.22 -14.88 18.31
C GLU A 217 -18.97 -14.18 18.88
N GLY A 218 -18.67 -12.98 18.38
CA GLY A 218 -17.55 -12.15 18.80
C GLY A 218 -16.21 -12.55 18.16
N LEU A 219 -15.21 -11.72 18.38
CA LEU A 219 -13.87 -11.90 17.79
C LEU A 219 -13.09 -13.04 18.44
N PRO A 220 -12.29 -13.79 17.66
CA PRO A 220 -11.43 -14.83 18.19
C PRO A 220 -10.33 -14.24 19.09
N PRO A 221 -9.77 -15.05 20.01
CA PRO A 221 -8.63 -14.63 20.81
C PRO A 221 -7.36 -14.51 19.95
N CYS A 222 -6.43 -13.66 20.36
CA CYS A 222 -5.07 -13.63 19.81
C CYS A 222 -4.31 -14.88 20.26
N ALA A 223 -3.61 -15.56 19.34
CA ALA A 223 -2.87 -16.79 19.64
C ALA A 223 -1.72 -16.57 20.66
N VAL A 224 -1.10 -15.39 20.66
CA VAL A 224 0.00 -15.02 21.58
C VAL A 224 -0.51 -14.42 22.89
N ASN A 225 -1.66 -13.74 22.85
CA ASN A 225 -2.27 -13.12 24.02
C ASN A 225 -3.78 -13.44 24.07
N PRO A 226 -4.17 -14.59 24.62
CA PRO A 226 -5.56 -15.07 24.57
C PRO A 226 -6.59 -14.13 25.21
N GLY A 227 -6.16 -13.22 26.11
CA GLY A 227 -7.03 -12.21 26.70
C GLY A 227 -7.41 -11.06 25.76
N SER A 228 -6.72 -10.92 24.62
CA SER A 228 -6.95 -9.86 23.63
C SER A 228 -7.68 -10.38 22.40
N LYS A 229 -8.53 -9.53 21.81
CA LYS A 229 -9.20 -9.80 20.53
C LYS A 229 -8.30 -9.44 19.35
N VAL A 230 -8.40 -10.22 18.28
CA VAL A 230 -7.60 -10.04 17.07
C VAL A 230 -7.92 -8.75 16.32
N ASP A 231 -6.97 -8.36 15.48
CA ASP A 231 -7.17 -7.50 14.32
C ASP A 231 -6.90 -8.37 13.08
N PHE A 232 -7.90 -8.57 12.23
CA PHE A 232 -7.79 -9.47 11.07
C PHE A 232 -6.77 -8.99 10.02
N THR A 233 -6.28 -7.74 10.14
CA THR A 233 -5.15 -7.25 9.32
C THR A 233 -3.79 -7.72 9.83
N LYS A 234 -3.71 -8.22 11.06
CA LYS A 234 -2.47 -8.67 11.69
C LYS A 234 -2.49 -10.19 11.72
N PHE A 235 -1.83 -10.82 10.76
CA PHE A 235 -1.79 -12.26 10.69
C PHE A 235 -0.45 -12.78 10.21
N PHE A 236 -0.23 -14.07 10.45
CA PHE A 236 0.89 -14.86 9.99
C PHE A 236 0.33 -16.12 9.33
N LEU A 237 0.73 -16.43 8.11
CA LEU A 237 0.26 -17.64 7.43
C LEU A 237 1.11 -18.84 7.84
N THR A 238 0.43 -19.90 8.28
CA THR A 238 1.00 -21.24 8.48
C THR A 238 0.48 -22.19 7.41
N GLU A 239 1.03 -23.40 7.34
CA GLU A 239 0.57 -24.43 6.39
C GLU A 239 -0.91 -24.76 6.57
N ASP A 240 -1.43 -24.75 7.80
CA ASP A 240 -2.86 -25.00 8.06
C ASP A 240 -3.72 -23.72 8.09
N GLY A 241 -3.19 -22.60 7.57
CA GLY A 241 -3.94 -21.36 7.40
C GLY A 241 -3.47 -20.19 8.27
N PRO A 242 -4.22 -19.07 8.27
CA PRO A 242 -3.79 -17.84 8.91
C PRO A 242 -3.96 -17.91 10.43
N VAL A 243 -2.98 -17.36 11.14
CA VAL A 243 -3.03 -17.11 12.58
C VAL A 243 -3.11 -15.60 12.77
N TYR A 244 -4.14 -15.12 13.47
CA TYR A 244 -4.41 -13.70 13.66
C TYR A 244 -3.94 -13.18 15.01
N PHE A 245 -3.63 -11.89 15.09
CA PHE A 245 -3.04 -11.27 16.27
C PHE A 245 -3.75 -9.98 16.63
N CYS A 246 -3.69 -9.60 17.90
CA CYS A 246 -4.26 -8.33 18.35
C CYS A 246 -3.44 -7.10 17.91
N CYS A 247 -2.16 -7.29 17.59
CA CYS A 247 -1.20 -6.26 17.19
C CYS A 247 0.01 -6.85 16.45
N GLY A 248 0.82 -5.98 15.83
CA GLY A 248 2.04 -6.38 15.13
C GLY A 248 3.09 -7.04 16.02
N ASN A 249 3.21 -6.64 17.30
CA ASN A 249 4.17 -7.26 18.22
C ASN A 249 3.85 -8.73 18.51
N CYS A 250 2.56 -9.08 18.63
CA CYS A 250 2.16 -10.48 18.78
C CYS A 250 2.46 -11.28 17.51
N CYS A 251 2.32 -10.68 16.32
CA CYS A 251 2.73 -11.33 15.07
C CYS A 251 4.24 -11.61 15.06
N ALA A 252 5.05 -10.62 15.45
CA ALA A 252 6.50 -10.75 15.53
C ALA A 252 6.95 -11.80 16.56
N GLU A 253 6.33 -11.84 17.74
CA GLU A 253 6.62 -12.86 18.76
C GLU A 253 6.25 -14.26 18.28
N PHE A 254 5.10 -14.42 17.61
CA PHE A 254 4.70 -15.69 17.02
C PHE A 254 5.69 -16.16 15.95
N ALA A 255 6.13 -15.27 15.06
CA ALA A 255 7.04 -15.60 13.97
C ALA A 255 8.40 -16.17 14.46
N LYS A 256 8.86 -15.76 15.66
CA LYS A 256 10.11 -16.25 16.26
C LYS A 256 10.04 -17.71 16.71
N ASP A 257 8.90 -18.13 17.25
CA ASP A 257 8.68 -19.49 17.76
C ASP A 257 7.20 -19.87 17.67
N PRO A 258 6.71 -20.26 16.46
CA PRO A 258 5.30 -20.61 16.27
C PRO A 258 4.85 -21.80 17.13
N ALA A 259 5.75 -22.77 17.34
CA ALA A 259 5.45 -24.01 18.07
C ALA A 259 5.08 -23.74 19.54
N LYS A 260 5.70 -22.73 20.16
CA LYS A 260 5.38 -22.29 21.52
C LYS A 260 3.91 -21.87 21.70
N TYR A 261 3.25 -21.40 20.64
CA TYR A 261 1.90 -20.87 20.70
C TYR A 261 0.82 -21.84 20.17
N ALA A 262 1.15 -23.13 20.01
CA ALA A 262 0.25 -24.15 19.46
C ALA A 262 -1.14 -24.16 20.12
N GLU A 263 -1.22 -24.12 21.45
CA GLU A 263 -2.51 -24.10 22.17
C GLU A 263 -3.34 -22.84 21.84
N GLY A 264 -2.69 -21.69 21.70
CA GLY A 264 -3.35 -20.44 21.32
C GLY A 264 -3.85 -20.48 19.88
N VAL A 265 -3.07 -21.09 18.98
CA VAL A 265 -3.45 -21.32 17.58
C VAL A 265 -4.65 -22.26 17.49
N GLU A 266 -4.65 -23.38 18.21
CA GLU A 266 -5.77 -24.33 18.23
C GLU A 266 -7.07 -23.67 18.70
N LYS A 267 -7.04 -22.93 19.81
CA LYS A 267 -8.20 -22.20 20.32
C LYS A 267 -8.70 -21.15 19.32
N GLN A 268 -7.78 -20.42 18.70
CA GLN A 268 -8.16 -19.44 17.69
C GLN A 268 -8.80 -20.11 16.48
N ARG A 269 -8.20 -21.19 15.95
CA ARG A 269 -8.73 -21.90 14.78
C ARG A 269 -10.10 -22.52 15.05
N ALA A 270 -10.31 -23.06 16.25
CA ALA A 270 -11.62 -23.55 16.67
C ALA A 270 -12.69 -22.44 16.63
N HIS A 271 -12.35 -21.22 17.05
CA HIS A 271 -13.24 -20.06 16.94
C HIS A 271 -13.39 -19.57 15.49
N LEU A 272 -12.32 -19.55 14.69
CA LEU A 272 -12.41 -19.16 13.27
C LEU A 272 -13.32 -20.08 12.46
N ALA A 273 -13.37 -21.37 12.83
CA ALA A 273 -14.25 -22.36 12.19
C ALA A 273 -15.74 -22.09 12.43
N THR A 274 -16.10 -21.27 13.42
CA THR A 274 -17.50 -20.87 13.67
C THR A 274 -17.87 -19.55 12.99
N LEU A 275 -16.90 -18.85 12.39
CA LEU A 275 -17.13 -17.56 11.75
C LEU A 275 -17.35 -17.70 10.25
N ASP A 276 -18.36 -17.00 9.76
CA ASP A 276 -18.57 -16.79 8.34
C ASP A 276 -17.47 -15.88 7.77
N LYS A 277 -17.05 -16.19 6.54
CA LYS A 277 -16.14 -15.36 5.76
C LYS A 277 -16.60 -15.28 4.32
N ILE A 278 -16.38 -14.14 3.68
CA ILE A 278 -16.84 -13.86 2.31
C ILE A 278 -15.62 -13.67 1.44
N GLN A 279 -15.59 -14.33 0.27
CA GLN A 279 -14.54 -14.10 -0.71
C GLN A 279 -14.77 -12.75 -1.40
N VAL A 280 -13.78 -11.89 -1.36
CA VAL A 280 -13.88 -10.50 -1.84
C VAL A 280 -12.87 -10.17 -2.94
N SER A 281 -11.85 -11.00 -3.13
CA SER A 281 -10.89 -10.85 -4.22
C SER A 281 -10.60 -12.17 -4.93
N CYS A 282 -10.10 -12.07 -6.15
CA CYS A 282 -9.71 -13.20 -6.97
C CYS A 282 -8.34 -13.72 -6.50
N PRO A 283 -8.17 -15.02 -6.20
CA PRO A 283 -6.90 -15.57 -5.75
C PRO A 283 -5.80 -15.52 -6.82
N VAL A 284 -6.17 -15.38 -8.10
CA VAL A 284 -5.20 -15.30 -9.19
C VAL A 284 -4.74 -13.86 -9.44
N SER A 285 -5.67 -12.91 -9.46
CA SER A 285 -5.39 -11.54 -9.90
C SER A 285 -5.45 -10.48 -8.79
N GLY A 286 -6.03 -10.80 -7.64
CA GLY A 286 -6.32 -9.85 -6.56
C GLY A 286 -7.46 -8.86 -6.85
N LYS A 287 -8.05 -8.88 -8.07
CA LYS A 287 -9.19 -8.03 -8.44
C LYS A 287 -10.47 -8.46 -7.71
N PRO A 288 -11.49 -7.59 -7.57
CA PRO A 288 -12.78 -7.98 -7.02
C PRO A 288 -13.34 -9.22 -7.73
N VAL A 289 -13.95 -10.12 -6.96
CA VAL A 289 -14.59 -11.33 -7.53
C VAL A 289 -15.83 -10.95 -8.34
N ASP A 290 -16.13 -11.77 -9.35
CA ASP A 290 -17.46 -11.83 -9.94
C ASP A 290 -18.18 -13.04 -9.31
N PRO A 291 -19.26 -12.83 -8.55
CA PRO A 291 -20.04 -13.92 -7.94
C PRO A 291 -20.58 -14.94 -8.96
N ASN A 292 -20.66 -14.59 -10.24
CA ASN A 292 -21.12 -15.49 -11.30
C ASN A 292 -20.02 -16.37 -11.86
N VAL A 293 -18.74 -16.05 -11.60
CA VAL A 293 -17.62 -16.86 -12.05
C VAL A 293 -17.09 -17.66 -10.88
N THR A 294 -17.73 -18.79 -10.62
CA THR A 294 -17.38 -19.68 -9.51
C THR A 294 -17.04 -21.08 -9.97
N LYS A 295 -16.29 -21.81 -9.15
CA LYS A 295 -16.01 -23.24 -9.32
C LYS A 295 -15.74 -23.89 -7.97
N GLU A 296 -16.19 -25.13 -7.80
CA GLU A 296 -15.91 -25.90 -6.59
C GLU A 296 -14.50 -26.51 -6.63
N PHE A 297 -13.79 -26.36 -5.51
CA PHE A 297 -12.49 -26.97 -5.25
C PHE A 297 -12.48 -27.45 -3.79
N ASP A 298 -12.14 -28.72 -3.56
CA ASP A 298 -12.04 -29.32 -2.21
C ASP A 298 -13.26 -29.05 -1.29
N GLY A 299 -14.47 -29.06 -1.86
CA GLY A 299 -15.71 -28.81 -1.15
C GLY A 299 -15.99 -27.34 -0.82
N GLN A 300 -15.18 -26.42 -1.36
CA GLN A 300 -15.35 -24.97 -1.24
C GLN A 300 -15.63 -24.33 -2.60
N THR A 301 -16.67 -23.49 -2.67
CA THR A 301 -16.93 -22.66 -3.85
C THR A 301 -15.96 -21.48 -3.87
N ILE A 302 -15.12 -21.42 -4.91
CA ILE A 302 -14.17 -20.33 -5.14
C ILE A 302 -14.69 -19.43 -6.26
N ALA A 303 -14.77 -18.13 -6.01
CA ALA A 303 -15.12 -17.10 -6.97
C ALA A 303 -13.89 -16.48 -7.65
N PHE A 304 -14.04 -16.02 -8.88
CA PHE A 304 -12.97 -15.43 -9.67
C PHE A 304 -13.44 -14.13 -10.30
N CYS A 305 -12.51 -13.23 -10.65
CA CYS A 305 -12.89 -12.00 -11.36
C CYS A 305 -13.24 -12.25 -12.84
N CYS A 306 -12.81 -13.38 -13.41
CA CYS A 306 -13.07 -13.75 -14.80
C CYS A 306 -12.76 -15.24 -15.05
N THR A 307 -13.25 -15.76 -16.18
CA THR A 307 -13.07 -17.15 -16.61
C THR A 307 -11.60 -17.52 -16.83
N ASN A 308 -10.75 -16.57 -17.25
CA ASN A 308 -9.31 -16.81 -17.40
C ASN A 308 -8.63 -17.08 -16.06
N CYS A 309 -8.99 -16.35 -15.00
CA CYS A 309 -8.47 -16.61 -13.66
C CYS A 309 -8.94 -17.97 -13.14
N CYS A 310 -10.21 -18.34 -13.36
CA CYS A 310 -10.72 -19.67 -13.03
C CYS A 310 -9.93 -20.78 -13.75
N ALA A 311 -9.64 -20.58 -15.04
CA ALA A 311 -8.85 -21.52 -15.83
C ALA A 311 -7.39 -21.62 -15.37
N GLU A 312 -6.76 -20.51 -15.01
CA GLU A 312 -5.39 -20.49 -14.47
C GLU A 312 -5.31 -21.17 -13.11
N TYR A 313 -6.23 -20.84 -12.20
CA TYR A 313 -6.33 -21.48 -10.89
C TYR A 313 -6.53 -23.00 -11.02
N SER A 314 -7.39 -23.43 -11.95
CA SER A 314 -7.67 -24.86 -12.18
C SER A 314 -6.44 -25.68 -12.59
N LYS A 315 -5.37 -25.05 -13.12
CA LYS A 315 -4.16 -25.76 -13.56
C LYS A 315 -3.28 -26.15 -12.38
N ASP A 316 -3.20 -25.28 -11.37
CA ASP A 316 -2.38 -25.47 -10.19
C ASP A 316 -2.99 -24.70 -8.99
N PRO A 317 -4.03 -25.26 -8.35
CA PRO A 317 -4.66 -24.62 -7.19
C PRO A 317 -3.69 -24.40 -6.02
N ALA A 318 -2.74 -25.33 -5.85
CA ALA A 318 -1.77 -25.30 -4.76
C ALA A 318 -0.87 -24.07 -4.84
N LYS A 319 -0.51 -23.62 -6.05
CA LYS A 319 0.22 -22.37 -6.28
C LYS A 319 -0.46 -21.14 -5.69
N PHE A 320 -1.79 -21.13 -5.65
CA PHE A 320 -2.60 -19.98 -5.19
C PHE A 320 -3.15 -20.17 -3.77
N ALA A 321 -2.64 -21.15 -3.01
CA ALA A 321 -3.14 -21.44 -1.68
C ALA A 321 -3.03 -20.21 -0.74
N LYS A 322 -1.92 -19.46 -0.82
CA LYS A 322 -1.71 -18.25 -0.01
C LYS A 322 -2.71 -17.15 -0.39
N GLU A 323 -2.84 -16.87 -1.68
CA GLU A 323 -3.71 -15.83 -2.21
C GLU A 323 -5.19 -16.16 -1.98
N LEU A 324 -5.56 -17.44 -2.04
CA LEU A 324 -6.90 -17.89 -1.70
C LEU A 324 -7.21 -17.57 -0.25
N VAL A 325 -6.33 -17.89 0.70
CA VAL A 325 -6.52 -17.53 2.12
C VAL A 325 -6.70 -16.01 2.27
N GLY A 326 -5.85 -15.21 1.60
CA GLY A 326 -5.90 -13.75 1.62
C GLY A 326 -7.11 -13.14 0.93
N SER A 327 -7.87 -13.93 0.17
CA SER A 327 -8.99 -13.43 -0.63
C SER A 327 -10.31 -13.30 0.14
N PHE A 328 -10.34 -13.77 1.38
CA PHE A 328 -11.52 -13.73 2.24
C PHE A 328 -11.48 -12.55 3.23
N THR A 329 -12.66 -12.05 3.56
CA THR A 329 -12.88 -11.09 4.66
C THR A 329 -13.80 -11.70 5.70
N TYR A 330 -13.57 -11.37 6.97
CA TYR A 330 -14.48 -11.62 8.09
C TYR A 330 -15.45 -10.45 8.33
N GLN A 331 -15.34 -9.38 7.53
CA GLN A 331 -16.34 -8.33 7.51
C GLN A 331 -17.57 -8.84 6.74
N THR A 332 -18.55 -9.41 7.44
CA THR A 332 -19.76 -9.96 6.82
C THR A 332 -20.91 -8.97 6.78
N LEU A 333 -20.86 -7.92 7.61
CA LEU A 333 -21.90 -6.90 7.72
C LEU A 333 -21.42 -5.53 7.25
N CYS A 334 -22.33 -4.82 6.59
CA CYS A 334 -22.17 -3.44 6.16
C CYS A 334 -22.15 -2.53 7.39
N PRO A 335 -21.10 -1.73 7.63
CA PRO A 335 -20.98 -0.90 8.83
C PRO A 335 -21.96 0.27 8.86
N VAL A 336 -22.61 0.57 7.72
CA VAL A 336 -23.61 1.64 7.60
C VAL A 336 -25.03 1.16 7.89
N SER A 337 -25.36 -0.07 7.47
CA SER A 337 -26.75 -0.57 7.48
C SER A 337 -26.94 -1.90 8.21
N ASP A 338 -25.86 -2.51 8.70
CA ASP A 338 -25.82 -3.84 9.33
C ASP A 338 -26.36 -4.99 8.44
N LYS A 339 -26.55 -4.74 7.13
CA LYS A 339 -26.96 -5.76 6.14
C LYS A 339 -25.75 -6.57 5.64
N PRO A 340 -25.94 -7.80 5.15
CA PRO A 340 -24.87 -8.57 4.53
C PRO A 340 -24.15 -7.78 3.43
N ILE A 341 -22.82 -7.87 3.38
CA ILE A 341 -22.03 -7.17 2.37
C ILE A 341 -22.23 -7.77 0.96
N ASP A 342 -22.05 -6.93 -0.04
CA ASP A 342 -21.79 -7.35 -1.42
C ASP A 342 -20.26 -7.37 -1.61
N PRO A 343 -19.65 -8.52 -1.97
CA PRO A 343 -18.19 -8.62 -2.12
C PRO A 343 -17.62 -7.72 -3.22
N THR A 344 -18.47 -7.20 -4.12
CA THR A 344 -18.08 -6.30 -5.20
C THR A 344 -18.11 -4.82 -4.79
N VAL A 345 -18.74 -4.49 -3.66
CA VAL A 345 -18.89 -3.11 -3.20
C VAL A 345 -17.97 -2.85 -2.01
N SER A 346 -16.96 -2.02 -2.23
CA SER A 346 -16.04 -1.61 -1.17
C SER A 346 -15.64 -0.14 -1.29
N PHE A 347 -15.14 0.39 -0.19
CA PHE A 347 -14.46 1.67 -0.06
C PHE A 347 -13.05 1.37 0.38
N GLU A 348 -12.07 1.95 -0.30
CA GLU A 348 -10.67 1.78 0.03
C GLU A 348 -10.17 3.02 0.77
N LEU A 349 -9.66 2.82 1.99
CA LEU A 349 -9.08 3.87 2.82
C LEU A 349 -7.74 4.33 2.24
N ALA A 350 -7.24 5.47 2.71
CA ALA A 350 -5.96 6.04 2.27
C ALA A 350 -4.76 5.09 2.46
N ALA A 351 -4.85 4.20 3.46
CA ALA A 351 -3.86 3.17 3.75
C ALA A 351 -4.02 1.88 2.90
N GLY A 352 -4.95 1.82 1.94
CA GLY A 352 -5.17 0.65 1.08
C GLY A 352 -6.14 -0.40 1.64
N GLN A 353 -6.53 -0.26 2.91
CA GLN A 353 -7.49 -1.12 3.60
C GLN A 353 -8.89 -0.97 3.00
N LYS A 354 -9.60 -2.09 2.80
CA LYS A 354 -10.95 -2.09 2.23
C LYS A 354 -12.01 -2.32 3.29
N VAL A 355 -13.03 -1.48 3.25
CA VAL A 355 -14.31 -1.65 3.96
C VAL A 355 -15.35 -2.06 2.93
N TYR A 356 -16.10 -3.11 3.20
CA TYR A 356 -17.12 -3.65 2.29
C TYR A 356 -18.53 -3.19 2.67
N PHE A 357 -19.44 -3.11 1.70
CA PHE A 357 -20.80 -2.59 1.91
C PHE A 357 -21.83 -3.47 1.22
N CYS A 358 -23.08 -3.39 1.67
CA CYS A 358 -24.18 -4.09 1.02
C CYS A 358 -24.59 -3.45 -0.32
N CYS A 359 -24.23 -2.18 -0.57
CA CYS A 359 -24.59 -1.44 -1.78
C CYS A 359 -23.81 -0.14 -1.93
N GLY A 360 -23.84 0.43 -3.15
CA GLY A 360 -23.15 1.68 -3.48
C GLY A 360 -23.58 2.87 -2.64
N ASN A 361 -24.86 2.95 -2.22
CA ASN A 361 -25.34 4.04 -1.36
C ASN A 361 -24.71 4.01 0.02
N CYS A 362 -24.50 2.83 0.60
CA CYS A 362 -23.81 2.70 1.88
C CYS A 362 -22.32 3.07 1.74
N CYS A 363 -21.68 2.65 0.65
CA CYS A 363 -20.31 3.05 0.35
C CYS A 363 -20.19 4.60 0.22
N ALA A 364 -21.11 5.24 -0.50
CA ALA A 364 -21.14 6.69 -0.65
C ALA A 364 -21.43 7.43 0.67
N GLU A 365 -22.29 6.90 1.53
CA GLU A 365 -22.55 7.46 2.85
C GLU A 365 -21.34 7.33 3.78
N PHE A 366 -20.66 6.18 3.73
CA PHE A 366 -19.43 5.96 4.47
C PHE A 366 -18.32 6.92 4.04
N ALA A 367 -18.17 7.17 2.74
CA ALA A 367 -17.15 8.06 2.18
C ALA A 367 -17.23 9.51 2.70
N LYS A 368 -18.40 9.97 3.16
CA LYS A 368 -18.59 11.32 3.71
C LYS A 368 -17.96 11.49 5.09
N ASP A 369 -17.99 10.43 5.90
CA ASP A 369 -17.46 10.42 7.26
C ASP A 369 -17.09 8.98 7.67
N PRO A 370 -15.92 8.47 7.23
CA PRO A 370 -15.47 7.12 7.57
C PRO A 370 -15.30 6.91 9.07
N ALA A 371 -14.84 7.94 9.79
CA ALA A 371 -14.56 7.89 11.22
C ALA A 371 -15.82 7.60 12.04
N LYS A 372 -17.00 8.08 11.61
CA LYS A 372 -18.30 7.76 12.22
C LYS A 372 -18.59 6.26 12.29
N TYR A 373 -18.06 5.48 11.35
CA TYR A 373 -18.31 4.04 11.23
C TYR A 373 -17.15 3.18 11.74
N ALA A 374 -16.11 3.81 12.31
CA ALA A 374 -14.91 3.12 12.77
C ALA A 374 -15.20 2.01 13.79
N ASP A 375 -16.09 2.27 14.75
CA ASP A 375 -16.45 1.29 15.78
C ASP A 375 -17.15 0.06 15.18
N LYS A 376 -18.02 0.24 14.18
CA LYS A 376 -18.70 -0.85 13.47
C LYS A 376 -17.73 -1.74 12.68
N VAL A 377 -16.69 -1.14 12.11
CA VAL A 377 -15.62 -1.87 11.42
C VAL A 377 -14.73 -2.61 12.44
N LYS A 378 -14.44 -1.97 13.57
CA LYS A 378 -13.65 -2.54 14.68
C LYS A 378 -14.35 -3.70 15.39
N GLU A 379 -15.67 -3.65 15.55
CA GLU A 379 -16.49 -4.75 16.09
C GLU A 379 -16.34 -6.03 15.26
N GLN A 380 -16.17 -5.89 13.95
CA GLN A 380 -15.90 -7.00 13.02
C GLN A 380 -14.42 -7.37 12.92
N GLY A 381 -13.56 -6.77 13.75
CA GLY A 381 -12.16 -7.17 13.90
C GLY A 381 -11.17 -6.41 13.04
N TYR A 382 -11.55 -5.26 12.50
CA TYR A 382 -10.69 -4.45 11.65
C TYR A 382 -10.35 -3.12 12.33
N LYS A 383 -9.08 -2.94 12.73
CA LYS A 383 -8.61 -1.72 13.39
C LYS A 383 -7.94 -0.80 12.38
N PHE A 384 -8.74 -0.28 11.45
CA PHE A 384 -8.26 0.62 10.42
C PHE A 384 -8.00 2.02 10.98
N ASP A 385 -7.09 2.74 10.33
CA ASP A 385 -6.86 4.16 10.62
C ASP A 385 -7.77 5.01 9.73
N PHE A 386 -8.74 5.67 10.35
CA PHE A 386 -9.70 6.55 9.68
C PHE A 386 -9.29 8.03 9.77
N GLU A 387 -8.19 8.36 10.45
CA GLU A 387 -7.74 9.75 10.64
C GLU A 387 -6.70 10.17 9.58
N ALA A 388 -7.19 10.45 8.37
CA ALA A 388 -6.55 11.42 7.48
C ALA A 388 -7.42 12.70 7.45
N LYS A 389 -6.95 13.74 8.14
CA LYS A 389 -7.54 15.07 8.41
C LYS A 389 -8.70 15.56 7.51
N LYS A 390 -9.72 16.08 8.19
CA LYS A 390 -10.79 16.99 7.71
C LYS A 390 -10.27 18.07 6.74
N GLU A 391 -10.41 17.86 5.44
CA GLU A 391 -10.70 18.94 4.48
C GLU A 391 -11.79 18.44 3.53
N VAL A 392 -12.90 19.16 3.52
CA VAL A 392 -14.17 18.80 2.89
C VAL A 392 -13.98 18.61 1.39
N ALA A 393 -14.03 17.36 0.91
CA ALA A 393 -14.19 17.07 -0.51
C ALA A 393 -15.66 17.28 -0.89
N LYS A 394 -15.89 18.25 -1.77
CA LYS A 394 -17.19 18.59 -2.35
C LYS A 394 -17.73 17.38 -3.14
N ALA A 395 -18.90 16.89 -2.73
CA ALA A 395 -19.65 15.87 -3.46
C ALA A 395 -20.17 16.45 -4.78
N GLU A 396 -19.89 15.78 -5.90
CA GLU A 396 -20.65 16.00 -7.14
C GLU A 396 -21.90 15.13 -7.10
N ALA A 397 -23.04 15.78 -6.88
CA ALA A 397 -24.36 15.20 -7.09
C ALA A 397 -24.70 15.20 -8.59
N PRO A 398 -25.34 14.15 -9.13
CA PRO A 398 -25.92 14.22 -10.47
C PRO A 398 -27.08 15.23 -10.46
N ALA A 399 -27.10 16.09 -11.49
CA ALA A 399 -28.16 17.07 -11.71
C ALA A 399 -29.53 16.37 -11.90
N PRO A 400 -30.63 16.97 -11.41
CA PRO A 400 -31.97 16.41 -11.61
C PRO A 400 -32.39 16.52 -13.08
N GLU A 401 -32.83 15.41 -13.66
CA GLU A 401 -33.50 15.39 -14.96
C GLU A 401 -34.84 16.15 -14.86
N GLU A 402 -34.98 17.24 -15.62
CA GLU A 402 -36.27 17.89 -15.88
C GLU A 402 -37.06 17.10 -16.93
N LYS A 403 -38.37 17.04 -16.67
CA LYS A 403 -39.42 16.34 -17.42
C LYS A 403 -39.73 16.94 -18.77
#